data_AF-A0A662UQC0-F1
#
_entry.id   AF-A0A662UQC0-F1
#
_cell.length_a   1.000
_cell.length_b   1.000
_cell.length_c   1.000
_cell.angle_alpha   90.00
_cell.angle_beta   90.00
_cell.angle_gamma   90.00
#
_symmetry.space_group_name_H-M   'P 1'
#
loop_
_entity.id
_entity.type
_entity.pdbx_description
1 polymer ?
#
loop_
_entity_poly.entity_id
_entity_poly.type
_entity_poly.pdbx_seq_one_letter_code
_entity_poly.pdbx_strand_id
1 'polypeptide(L)'
;MFRVGKLDDNIVLVRFLAGVIYGFIAYIIYRVNFYIIADTASTIWLLASFLYVCTIYYVYIKFNVQSLFKLLIRGLLTFYGSWILVFLVLYDLLG
;
A
#
# COMPACT_ATOMS: atom_id res chain seq x y z
N MET A 1 3.92 29.27 6.29
CA MET A 1 4.90 28.75 5.31
C MET A 1 5.11 27.26 5.59
N PHE A 2 4.40 26.37 4.90
CA PHE A 2 4.54 24.91 5.10
C PHE A 2 5.89 24.46 4.56
N ARG A 3 6.75 23.92 5.43
CA ARG A 3 8.03 23.32 5.00
C ARG A 3 7.73 22.14 4.07
N VAL A 4 8.16 22.24 2.82
CA VAL A 4 7.97 21.23 1.75
C VAL A 4 8.32 19.81 2.22
N GLY A 5 9.32 19.66 3.11
CA GLY A 5 9.68 18.37 3.71
C GLY A 5 8.56 17.70 4.54
N LYS A 6 7.78 18.46 5.32
CA LYS A 6 6.70 17.87 6.15
C LYS A 6 5.56 17.28 5.31
N LEU A 7 5.29 17.84 4.13
CA LEU A 7 4.25 17.34 3.23
C LEU A 7 4.67 16.00 2.62
N ASP A 8 5.92 15.90 2.19
CA ASP A 8 6.48 14.67 1.61
C ASP A 8 6.50 13.53 2.64
N ASP A 9 6.86 13.82 3.89
CA ASP A 9 6.87 12.82 4.98
C ASP A 9 5.47 12.30 5.29
N ASN A 10 4.47 13.18 5.31
CA ASN A 10 3.08 12.77 5.55
C ASN A 10 2.54 11.85 4.44
N ILE A 11 2.89 12.10 3.18
CA ILE A 11 2.47 11.25 2.05
C ILE A 11 3.07 9.85 2.17
N VAL A 12 4.35 9.77 2.51
CA VAL A 12 5.04 8.50 2.74
C VAL A 12 4.39 7.76 3.90
N LEU A 13 4.10 8.46 5.00
CA LEU A 13 3.48 7.88 6.19
C LEU A 13 2.08 7.34 5.92
N VAL A 14 1.23 8.06 5.17
CA VAL A 14 -0.10 7.58 4.77
C VAL A 14 0.01 6.28 3.97
N ARG A 15 0.95 6.21 3.03
CA ARG A 15 1.14 5.02 2.18
C ARG A 15 1.75 3.85 2.92
N PHE A 16 2.67 4.13 3.83
CA PHE A 16 3.22 3.14 4.74
C PHE A 16 2.12 2.53 5.61
N LEU A 17 1.29 3.35 6.25
CA LEU A 17 0.17 2.86 7.07
C LEU A 17 -0.84 2.07 6.23
N ALA A 18 -1.21 2.56 5.04
CA ALA A 18 -2.10 1.84 4.13
C ALA A 18 -1.51 0.47 3.74
N GLY A 19 -0.21 0.40 3.45
CA GLY A 19 0.46 -0.85 3.13
C GLY A 19 0.55 -1.80 4.33
N VAL A 20 0.84 -1.30 5.53
CA VAL A 20 0.82 -2.11 6.76
C VAL A 20 -0.56 -2.74 6.97
N ILE A 21 -1.62 -1.93 6.96
CA ILE A 21 -3.00 -2.39 7.13
C ILE A 21 -3.35 -3.42 6.05
N TYR A 22 -2.98 -3.13 4.80
CA TYR A 22 -3.22 -4.04 3.69
C TYR A 22 -2.45 -5.36 3.84
N GLY A 23 -1.21 -5.35 4.37
CA GLY A 23 -0.43 -6.56 4.62
C GLY A 23 -1.13 -7.52 5.59
N PHE A 24 -1.76 -7.00 6.65
CA PHE A 24 -2.60 -7.82 7.54
C PHE A 24 -3.81 -8.40 6.81
N ILE A 25 -4.51 -7.59 6.00
CA ILE A 25 -5.67 -8.04 5.22
C ILE A 25 -5.25 -9.12 4.22
N ALA A 26 -4.14 -8.92 3.52
CA ALA A 26 -3.59 -9.88 2.56
C ALA A 26 -3.24 -11.21 3.24
N TYR A 27 -2.65 -11.17 4.44
CA TYR A 27 -2.37 -12.36 5.23
C TYR A 27 -3.65 -13.11 5.62
N ILE A 28 -4.70 -12.39 6.05
CA ILE A 28 -6.01 -13.00 6.36
C ILE A 28 -6.61 -13.66 5.11
N ILE A 29 -6.60 -12.95 3.96
CA ILE A 29 -7.07 -13.49 2.67
C ILE A 29 -6.33 -14.78 2.31
N TYR A 30 -5.00 -14.78 2.50
CA TYR A 30 -4.16 -15.94 2.30
C TYR A 30 -4.55 -17.12 3.21
N ARG A 31 -4.70 -16.88 4.52
CA ARG A 31 -5.04 -17.93 5.49
C ARG A 31 -6.42 -18.53 5.29
N VAL A 32 -7.39 -17.73 4.86
CA VAL A 32 -8.76 -18.19 4.60
C VAL A 32 -8.88 -18.81 3.19
N ASN A 33 -7.82 -18.78 2.38
CA ASN A 33 -7.81 -19.21 0.97
C ASN A 33 -8.94 -18.54 0.16
N PHE A 34 -9.19 -17.26 0.40
CA PHE A 34 -10.21 -16.51 -0.33
C PHE A 34 -9.71 -16.13 -1.72
N TYR A 35 -10.52 -16.35 -2.76
CA TYR A 35 -10.20 -16.00 -4.15
C TYR A 35 -11.40 -15.39 -4.86
N ILE A 36 -11.17 -14.36 -5.69
CA ILE A 36 -12.21 -13.71 -6.50
C ILE A 36 -12.11 -14.13 -7.97
N ILE A 37 -10.90 -14.22 -8.52
CA ILE A 37 -10.68 -14.44 -9.96
C ILE A 37 -10.07 -15.81 -10.23
N ALA A 38 -8.75 -15.95 -10.07
CA ALA A 38 -8.02 -17.14 -10.47
C ALA A 38 -7.49 -17.90 -9.24
N ASP A 39 -6.73 -17.20 -8.40
CA ASP A 39 -6.11 -17.75 -7.21
C ASP A 39 -5.99 -16.67 -6.13
N THR A 40 -5.66 -17.10 -4.91
CA THR A 40 -5.51 -16.22 -3.75
C THR A 40 -4.41 -15.19 -3.95
N ALA A 41 -3.29 -15.55 -4.61
CA ALA A 41 -2.22 -14.60 -4.87
C ALA A 41 -2.65 -13.53 -5.86
N SER A 42 -3.28 -13.91 -6.99
CA SER A 42 -3.83 -12.92 -7.93
C SER A 42 -4.86 -11.99 -7.29
N THR A 43 -5.68 -12.51 -6.38
CA THR A 43 -6.68 -11.73 -5.63
C THR A 43 -6.00 -10.68 -4.73
N ILE A 44 -4.94 -11.07 -4.03
CA ILE A 44 -4.11 -10.16 -3.22
C ILE A 44 -3.47 -9.10 -4.12
N TRP A 45 -2.79 -9.49 -5.20
CA TRP A 45 -2.14 -8.51 -6.08
C TRP A 45 -3.10 -7.51 -6.72
N LEU A 46 -4.31 -7.95 -7.08
CA LEU A 46 -5.34 -7.08 -7.65
C LEU A 46 -5.84 -6.07 -6.61
N LEU A 47 -6.18 -6.53 -5.40
CA LEU A 47 -6.63 -5.66 -4.32
C LEU A 47 -5.54 -4.67 -3.90
N ALA A 48 -4.27 -5.09 -3.87
CA ALA A 48 -3.14 -4.22 -3.61
C ALA A 48 -3.05 -3.10 -4.65
N SER A 49 -3.18 -3.45 -5.93
CA SER A 49 -3.15 -2.49 -7.04
C SER A 49 -4.32 -1.50 -6.98
N PHE A 50 -5.52 -1.99 -6.67
CA PHE A 50 -6.69 -1.14 -6.48
C PHE A 50 -6.50 -0.16 -5.32
N LEU A 51 -6.08 -0.65 -4.16
CA LEU A 51 -5.85 0.18 -2.98
C LEU A 51 -4.75 1.22 -3.23
N TYR A 52 -3.70 0.83 -3.95
CA TYR A 52 -2.62 1.73 -4.34
C TYR A 52 -3.13 2.89 -5.20
N VAL A 53 -3.96 2.62 -6.21
CA VAL A 53 -4.61 3.66 -7.03
C VAL A 53 -5.47 4.58 -6.17
N CYS A 54 -6.23 4.05 -5.21
CA CYS A 54 -6.97 4.88 -4.26
C CYS A 54 -6.03 5.80 -3.45
N THR A 55 -4.86 5.32 -3.02
CA THR A 55 -3.90 6.18 -2.32
C THR A 55 -3.32 7.28 -3.22
N ILE A 56 -3.10 7.02 -4.51
CA ILE A 56 -2.67 8.04 -5.47
C ILE A 56 -3.73 9.13 -5.57
N TYR A 57 -4.99 8.74 -5.76
CA TYR A 57 -6.09 9.69 -5.89
C TYR A 57 -6.29 10.51 -4.61
N TYR A 58 -6.22 9.87 -3.45
CA TYR A 58 -6.29 10.54 -2.14
C TYR A 58 -5.16 11.57 -1.98
N VAL A 59 -3.92 11.19 -2.28
CA VAL A 59 -2.76 12.09 -2.15
C VAL A 59 -2.86 13.26 -3.11
N TYR A 60 -3.28 13.02 -4.34
CA TYR A 60 -3.49 14.06 -5.36
C TYR A 60 -4.50 15.11 -4.87
N ILE A 61 -5.67 14.68 -4.39
CA ILE A 61 -6.71 15.60 -3.91
C ILE A 61 -6.28 16.31 -2.62
N LYS A 62 -5.74 15.58 -1.64
CA LYS A 62 -5.53 16.10 -0.29
C LYS A 62 -4.32 17.02 -0.19
N PHE A 63 -3.23 16.69 -0.90
CA PHE A 63 -1.96 17.40 -0.78
C PHE A 63 -1.62 18.23 -2.04
N ASN A 64 -2.47 18.18 -3.08
CA ASN A 64 -2.30 18.90 -4.34
C ASN A 64 -0.91 18.70 -4.98
N VAL A 65 -0.35 17.50 -4.82
CA VAL A 65 0.94 17.14 -5.38
C VAL A 65 0.74 16.71 -6.82
N GLN A 66 1.36 17.42 -7.77
CA GLN A 66 1.28 17.08 -9.21
C GLN A 66 2.52 16.36 -9.74
N SER A 67 3.57 16.21 -8.92
CA SER A 67 4.81 15.54 -9.33
C SER A 67 4.58 14.03 -9.48
N LEU A 68 4.72 13.52 -10.70
CA LEU A 68 4.61 12.10 -11.03
C LEU A 68 5.56 11.23 -10.20
N PHE A 69 6.79 11.68 -9.95
CA PHE A 69 7.74 10.91 -9.15
C PHE A 69 7.26 10.72 -7.69
N LYS A 70 6.76 11.79 -7.08
CA LYS A 70 6.25 11.77 -5.70
C LYS A 70 4.94 10.99 -5.58
N LEU A 71 4.08 11.10 -6.59
CA LEU A 71 2.81 10.39 -6.67
C LEU A 71 3.00 8.90 -6.97
N LEU A 72 3.85 8.52 -7.91
CA LEU A 72 3.93 7.14 -8.41
C LEU A 72 5.13 6.40 -7.83
N ILE A 73 6.35 6.73 -8.24
CA ILE A 73 7.52 5.89 -7.95
C ILE A 73 7.77 5.76 -6.46
N ARG A 74 7.79 6.89 -5.74
CA ARG A 74 7.99 6.88 -4.29
C ARG A 74 6.86 6.16 -3.56
N GLY A 75 5.62 6.38 -4.00
CA GLY A 75 4.45 5.75 -3.41
C GLY A 75 4.42 4.25 -3.57
N LEU A 76 4.78 3.78 -4.75
CA LEU A 76 4.81 2.38 -5.10
C LEU A 76 5.80 1.64 -4.19
N LEU A 77 7.01 2.17 -4.04
CA LEU A 77 8.01 1.60 -3.13
C LEU A 77 7.54 1.55 -1.68
N THR A 78 6.95 2.64 -1.16
CA THR A 78 6.51 2.65 0.25
C THR A 78 5.33 1.69 0.47
N PHE A 79 4.32 1.73 -0.39
CA PHE A 79 3.13 0.91 -0.25
C PHE A 79 3.44 -0.58 -0.47
N TYR A 80 4.05 -0.93 -1.62
CA TYR A 80 4.37 -2.33 -1.91
C TYR A 80 5.42 -2.90 -0.96
N GLY A 81 6.46 -2.11 -0.64
CA GLY A 81 7.47 -2.54 0.32
C GLY A 81 6.87 -2.85 1.69
N SER A 82 6.01 -1.98 2.21
CA SER A 82 5.41 -2.18 3.53
C SER A 82 4.46 -3.37 3.59
N TRP A 83 3.53 -3.54 2.64
CA TRP A 83 2.59 -4.66 2.72
C TRP A 83 3.25 -6.01 2.47
N ILE A 84 4.23 -6.09 1.56
CA ILE A 84 4.98 -7.34 1.30
C ILE A 84 5.78 -7.72 2.54
N LEU A 85 6.49 -6.77 3.16
CA LEU A 85 7.25 -7.03 4.38
C LEU A 85 6.35 -7.49 5.53
N VAL A 86 5.22 -6.81 5.77
CA VAL A 86 4.26 -7.21 6.80
C VAL A 86 3.71 -8.60 6.51
N PHE A 87 3.33 -8.89 5.27
CA PHE A 87 2.85 -10.20 4.87
C PHE A 87 3.89 -11.29 5.13
N LEU A 88 5.15 -11.08 4.74
CA LEU A 88 6.24 -12.04 4.95
C LEU A 88 6.52 -12.27 6.44
N VAL A 89 6.54 -11.22 7.25
CA VAL A 89 6.71 -11.34 8.70
C VAL A 89 5.56 -12.14 9.32
N LEU A 90 4.32 -11.89 8.92
CA LEU A 90 3.18 -12.65 9.42
C LEU A 90 3.20 -14.11 8.93
N TYR A 91 3.65 -14.34 7.70
CA TYR A 91 3.83 -15.67 7.15
C TYR A 91 4.88 -16.47 7.92
N ASP A 92 6.02 -15.87 8.26
CA ASP A 92 7.08 -16.55 9.01
C ASP A 92 6.71 -16.79 10.48
N LEU A 93 5.97 -15.86 11.09
CA LEU A 93 5.59 -15.95 12.51
C LEU A 93 4.41 -16.90 12.79
N LEU A 94 3.47 -17.03 11.86
CA LEU A 94 2.16 -17.68 12.07
C LEU A 94 1.81 -18.71 10.98
N GLY A 95 2.65 -18.86 9.96
CA GLY A 95 2.50 -19.84 8.87
C GLY A 95 3.03 -21.21 9.26
#